data_AF-A0A415HVH1-F1
#
_entry.id   AF-A0A415HVH1-F1
#
_cell.length_a   1.000
_cell.length_b   1.000
_cell.length_c   1.000
_cell.angle_alpha   90.00
_cell.angle_beta   90.00
_cell.angle_gamma   90.00
#
_symmetry.space_group_name_H-M   'P 1'
#
loop_
_entity.id
_entity.type
_entity.pdbx_description
1 polymer ?
#
loop_
_entity_poly.entity_id
_entity_poly.type
_entity_poly.pdbx_seq_one_letter_code
_entity_poly.pdbx_strand_id
1 'polypeptide(L)'
;MLDYSFFYDLAKYCNDNWKGCFTEKEIAENAYEYLVSYEYSVKNGSPNYTIRTLIQNLQEDIKNDSQSESSDYLIMLTSELN
;
A
#
# COMPACT_ATOMS: atom_id res chain seq x y z
N MET A 1 4.89 -13.22 -3.47
CA MET A 1 5.39 -12.26 -2.48
C MET A 1 5.65 -10.96 -3.19
N LEU A 2 4.99 -9.89 -2.74
CA LEU A 2 5.16 -8.54 -3.29
C LEU A 2 6.58 -8.03 -2.99
N ASP A 3 7.15 -7.28 -3.92
CA ASP A 3 8.53 -6.79 -3.84
C ASP A 3 8.60 -5.27 -3.67
N TYR A 4 9.82 -4.74 -3.53
CA TYR A 4 10.03 -3.29 -3.38
C TYR A 4 9.44 -2.47 -4.53
N SER A 5 9.48 -2.98 -5.76
CA SER A 5 8.95 -2.26 -6.93
C SER A 5 7.46 -2.03 -6.79
N PHE A 6 6.71 -3.07 -6.38
CA PHE A 6 5.28 -2.93 -6.06
C PHE A 6 5.03 -1.86 -4.99
N PHE A 7 5.79 -1.88 -3.89
CA PHE A 7 5.58 -0.92 -2.81
C PHE A 7 6.01 0.49 -3.17
N TYR A 8 6.95 0.65 -4.10
CA TYR A 8 7.36 1.94 -4.62
C TYR A 8 6.27 2.56 -5.50
N ASP A 9 5.67 1.77 -6.38
CA ASP A 9 4.53 2.21 -7.20
C ASP A 9 3.31 2.52 -6.33
N LEU A 10 3.03 1.71 -5.30
CA LEU A 10 2.00 2.00 -4.31
C LEU A 10 2.31 3.29 -3.54
N ALA A 11 3.54 3.52 -3.09
CA ALA A 11 3.90 4.74 -2.38
C ALA A 11 3.74 6.00 -3.25
N LYS A 12 4.03 5.91 -4.56
CA LYS A 12 3.73 6.96 -5.53
C LYS A 12 2.23 7.20 -5.67
N TYR A 13 1.45 6.13 -5.86
CA TYR A 13 0.00 6.21 -5.91
C TYR A 13 -0.56 6.92 -4.66
N CYS A 14 -0.14 6.49 -3.47
CA CYS A 14 -0.55 7.10 -2.20
C CYS A 14 -0.17 8.58 -2.11
N ASN A 15 1.06 8.93 -2.50
CA ASN A 15 1.51 10.33 -2.49
C ASN A 15 0.63 11.22 -3.38
N ASP A 16 0.31 10.76 -4.59
CA ASP A 16 -0.40 11.54 -5.59
C ASP A 16 -1.90 11.65 -5.28
N ASN A 17 -2.52 10.57 -4.77
CA ASN A 17 -3.95 10.52 -4.50
C ASN A 17 -4.31 11.04 -3.10
N TRP A 18 -3.41 10.89 -2.11
CA TRP A 18 -3.66 11.32 -0.73
C TRP A 18 -2.97 12.64 -0.37
N LYS A 19 -2.48 13.37 -1.38
CA LYS A 19 -1.86 14.70 -1.24
C LYS A 19 -0.68 14.71 -0.27
N GLY A 20 0.18 13.69 -0.35
CA GLY A 20 1.33 13.50 0.54
C GLY A 20 2.41 14.57 0.40
N CYS A 21 2.60 15.12 -0.82
CA CYS A 21 3.64 16.11 -1.14
C CYS A 21 5.06 15.66 -0.74
N PHE A 22 5.32 14.36 -0.74
CA PHE A 22 6.61 13.76 -0.41
C PHE A 22 7.60 13.88 -1.57
N THR A 23 8.87 14.02 -1.22
CA THR A 23 9.99 13.91 -2.16
C THR A 23 10.17 12.48 -2.64
N GLU A 24 10.91 12.27 -3.75
CA GLU A 24 11.25 10.91 -4.23
C GLU A 24 11.98 10.08 -3.16
N LYS A 25 12.78 10.73 -2.31
CA LYS A 25 13.48 10.07 -1.21
C LYS A 25 12.49 9.58 -0.14
N GLU A 26 11.55 10.42 0.28
CA GLU A 26 10.53 10.06 1.26
C GLU A 26 9.57 8.99 0.69
N ILE A 27 9.25 9.03 -0.60
CA ILE A 27 8.50 7.96 -1.29
C ILE A 27 9.27 6.64 -1.23
N ALA A 28 10.59 6.66 -1.47
CA ALA A 28 11.43 5.47 -1.39
C ALA A 28 11.53 4.90 0.04
N GLU A 29 11.56 5.77 1.05
CA GLU A 29 11.53 5.41 2.48
C GLU A 29 10.17 4.79 2.85
N ASN A 30 9.07 5.41 2.45
CA ASN A 30 7.71 4.88 2.66
C ASN A 30 7.52 3.51 2.00
N ALA A 31 8.02 3.33 0.78
CA ALA A 31 7.98 2.05 0.07
C ALA A 31 8.70 0.93 0.85
N TYR A 32 9.85 1.25 1.44
CA TYR A 32 10.58 0.31 2.29
C TYR A 32 9.80 -0.01 3.57
N GLU A 33 9.20 0.99 4.23
CA GLU A 33 8.36 0.77 5.41
C GLU A 33 7.15 -0.11 5.12
N TYR A 34 6.52 0.06 3.94
CA TYR A 34 5.40 -0.76 3.49
C TYR A 34 5.84 -2.20 3.23
N LEU A 35 6.97 -2.41 2.55
CA LEU A 35 7.53 -3.73 2.32
C LEU A 35 7.79 -4.49 3.63
N VAL A 36 8.53 -3.88 4.56
CA VAL A 36 8.86 -4.52 5.84
C VAL A 36 7.60 -4.79 6.68
N SER A 37 6.65 -3.86 6.67
CA SER A 37 5.36 -4.02 7.35
C SER A 37 4.54 -5.15 6.75
N TYR A 38 4.58 -5.31 5.44
CA TYR A 38 3.88 -6.36 4.72
C TYR A 38 4.48 -7.73 5.00
N GLU A 39 5.79 -7.88 4.87
CA GLU A 39 6.51 -9.12 5.19
C GLU A 39 6.25 -9.56 6.62
N TYR A 40 6.28 -8.62 7.57
CA TYR A 40 5.91 -8.87 8.95
C TYR A 40 4.45 -9.33 9.09
N SER A 41 3.53 -8.69 8.38
CA SER A 41 2.10 -9.02 8.43
C SER A 41 1.80 -10.41 7.88
N VAL A 42 2.39 -10.76 6.73
CA VAL A 42 2.29 -12.09 6.13
C VAL A 42 2.85 -13.15 7.07
N LYS A 43 4.04 -12.91 7.65
CA LYS A 43 4.67 -13.84 8.59
C LYS A 43 3.84 -14.09 9.85
N ASN A 44 3.16 -13.07 10.37
CA ASN A 44 2.34 -13.17 11.57
C ASN A 44 0.88 -13.55 11.30
N GLY A 45 0.47 -13.62 10.03
CA GLY A 45 -0.91 -13.92 9.64
C GLY A 45 -1.91 -12.83 10.01
N SER A 46 -1.46 -11.59 10.23
CA SER A 46 -2.35 -10.47 10.49
C SER A 46 -1.74 -9.14 10.04
N PRO A 47 -2.51 -8.27 9.36
CA PRO A 47 -2.06 -6.92 9.00
C PRO A 47 -1.66 -6.11 10.24
N ASN A 48 -0.48 -5.51 10.21
CA ASN A 48 -0.08 -4.49 11.19
C ASN A 48 -0.79 -3.15 10.93
N TYR A 49 -0.55 -2.15 11.77
CA TYR A 49 -1.20 -0.84 11.63
C TYR A 49 -0.99 -0.21 10.25
N THR A 50 0.24 -0.17 9.75
CA THR A 50 0.60 0.40 8.45
C THR A 50 -0.18 -0.26 7.31
N ILE A 51 -0.19 -1.59 7.26
CA ILE A 51 -0.90 -2.33 6.20
C ILE A 51 -2.42 -2.18 6.33
N ARG A 52 -2.97 -2.15 7.56
CA ARG A 52 -4.41 -1.86 7.77
C ARG A 52 -4.80 -0.50 7.24
N THR A 53 -4.00 0.53 7.50
CA THR A 53 -4.26 1.89 7.01
C THR A 53 -4.20 1.96 5.49
N LEU A 54 -3.22 1.30 4.86
CA LEU A 54 -3.16 1.20 3.38
C LEU A 54 -4.42 0.54 2.82
N ILE A 55 -4.82 -0.61 3.36
CA ILE A 55 -6.04 -1.33 2.94
C ILE A 55 -7.27 -0.44 3.08
N GLN A 56 -7.43 0.24 4.22
CA GLN A 56 -8.58 1.10 4.48
C GLN A 56 -8.65 2.27 3.50
N ASN A 57 -7.54 2.96 3.27
CA ASN A 57 -7.52 4.08 2.35
C ASN A 57 -7.79 3.64 0.90
N LEU A 58 -7.20 2.52 0.45
CA LEU A 58 -7.49 1.96 -0.87
C LEU A 58 -8.98 1.57 -1.01
N GLN A 59 -9.60 1.04 0.05
CA GLN A 59 -11.04 0.77 0.04
C GLN A 59 -11.89 2.04 -0.08
N GLU A 60 -11.48 3.13 0.58
CA GLU A 60 -12.15 4.43 0.43
C GLU A 60 -11.96 5.01 -0.97
N ASP A 61 -10.77 4.86 -1.58
CA ASP A 61 -10.52 5.29 -2.95
C ASP A 61 -11.43 4.56 -3.94
N ILE A 62 -11.60 3.24 -3.81
CA ILE A 62 -12.52 2.45 -4.66
C ILE A 62 -13.98 2.92 -4.50
N LYS A 63 -14.40 3.27 -3.28
CA LYS A 63 -15.77 3.78 -3.03
C LYS A 63 -16.00 5.13 -3.70
N ASN A 64 -14.97 5.98 -3.72
CA ASN A 64 -15.04 7.31 -4.29
C ASN A 64 -14.85 7.30 -5.82
N ASP A 65 -14.02 6.39 -6.33
CA ASP A 65 -13.77 6.15 -7.75
C ASP A 65 -13.46 4.68 -8.03
N SER A 66 -14.49 3.96 -8.48
CA SER A 66 -14.42 2.54 -8.82
C SER A 66 -13.52 2.19 -10.02
N GLN A 67 -13.07 3.19 -10.80
CA GLN A 67 -12.18 2.98 -11.96
C GLN A 67 -10.71 3.27 -11.62
N SER A 68 -10.40 3.62 -10.38
CA SER A 68 -9.03 3.89 -9.96
C SER A 68 -8.19 2.60 -9.82
N GLU A 69 -6.88 2.75 -10.01
CA GLU A 69 -5.88 1.67 -9.86
C GLU A 69 -5.81 1.11 -8.42
N SER A 70 -6.50 1.75 -7.46
CA SER A 70 -6.60 1.31 -6.06
C SER A 70 -7.13 -0.12 -5.90
N SER A 71 -7.99 -0.56 -6.82
CA SER A 71 -8.55 -1.92 -6.81
C SER A 71 -7.48 -2.99 -7.03
N ASP A 72 -6.57 -2.78 -7.97
CA ASP A 72 -5.46 -3.69 -8.25
C ASP A 72 -4.49 -3.74 -7.07
N TYR A 73 -4.12 -2.57 -6.51
CA TYR A 73 -3.28 -2.52 -5.31
C TYR A 73 -3.92 -3.25 -4.12
N LEU A 74 -5.23 -3.06 -3.89
CA LEU A 74 -5.94 -3.73 -2.80
C LEU A 74 -5.97 -5.25 -2.98
N ILE A 75 -6.25 -5.73 -4.19
CA ILE A 75 -6.26 -7.17 -4.51
C ILE A 75 -4.88 -7.77 -4.26
N MET A 76 -3.83 -7.14 -4.78
CA MET A 76 -2.46 -7.64 -4.63
C MET A 76 -2.04 -7.62 -3.16
N LEU A 77 -2.28 -6.53 -2.44
CA LEU A 77 -1.95 -6.37 -1.02
C LEU A 77 -2.67 -7.39 -0.14
N THR A 78 -3.91 -7.75 -0.45
CA THR A 78 -4.69 -8.71 0.37
C THR A 78 -4.52 -10.17 -0.05
N SER A 79 -3.94 -10.46 -1.21
CA SER A 79 -3.83 -11.81 -1.77
C SER A 79 -3.09 -12.84 -0.89
N GLU A 80 -2.10 -12.39 -0.10
CA GLU A 80 -1.31 -13.24 0.80
C GLU A 80 -1.63 -12.99 2.29
N LEU A 81 -2.57 -12.08 2.60
CA LEU A 81 -3.05 -11.80 3.94
C LEU A 81 -4.32 -12.61 4.19
N ASN A 82 -4.16 -13.78 4.83
CA ASN A 82 -5.28 -14.67 5.21
C ASN A 82 -6.27 -14.02 6.17
#